data_AF-A0A327S5M0-F1
#
_entry.id   AF-A0A327S5M0-F1
#
_cell.length_a   1.000
_cell.length_b   1.000
_cell.length_c   1.000
_cell.angle_alpha   90.00
_cell.angle_beta   90.00
_cell.angle_gamma   90.00
#
_symmetry.space_group_name_H-M   'P 1'
#
loop_
_entity.id
_entity.type
_entity.pdbx_description
1 polymer ?
#
loop_
_entity_poly.entity_id
_entity_poly.type
_entity_poly.pdbx_seq_one_letter_code
_entity_poly.pdbx_strand_id
1 'polypeptide(L)'
;MRIIKSLWIFYKKLVIPSLALSVLLGFFGTSLVRITTGIGISYIILTPVIHYFIYEVNNTNEYYFYHNLGLSKVSLWVNTIVMSLMVGFAFLCL
;
A
#
# COMPACT_ATOMS: atom_id res chain seq x y z
N MET A 1 -6.19 -16.98 -12.63
CA MET A 1 -5.65 -15.75 -13.25
C MET A 1 -6.48 -14.49 -13.00
N ARG A 2 -7.83 -14.53 -12.99
CA ARG A 2 -8.68 -13.32 -12.81
C ARG A 2 -8.48 -12.62 -11.45
N ILE A 3 -8.45 -13.38 -10.35
CA ILE A 3 -8.32 -12.85 -8.98
C ILE A 3 -6.98 -12.10 -8.78
N ILE A 4 -5.87 -12.71 -9.21
CA ILE A 4 -4.52 -12.09 -9.11
C ILE A 4 -4.46 -10.79 -9.91
N LYS A 5 -5.04 -10.76 -11.11
CA LYS A 5 -5.14 -9.51 -11.90
C LYS A 5 -5.96 -8.45 -11.18
N SER A 6 -7.08 -8.83 -10.55
CA SER A 6 -7.91 -7.90 -9.77
C SER A 6 -7.15 -7.34 -8.56
N LEU A 7 -6.42 -8.18 -7.81
CA LEU A 7 -5.57 -7.74 -6.69
C LEU A 7 -4.43 -6.82 -7.15
N TRP A 8 -3.86 -7.08 -8.33
CA TRP A 8 -2.83 -6.22 -8.91
C TRP A 8 -3.38 -4.85 -9.33
N ILE A 9 -4.54 -4.82 -9.99
CA ILE A 9 -5.22 -3.57 -10.37
C ILE A 9 -5.56 -2.75 -9.12
N PHE A 10 -6.05 -3.41 -8.08
CA PHE A 10 -6.30 -2.81 -6.77
C PHE A 10 -5.01 -2.19 -6.18
N TYR A 11 -3.93 -2.96 -6.10
CA TYR A 11 -2.67 -2.49 -5.52
C TYR A 11 -2.03 -1.34 -6.30
N LYS A 12 -2.18 -1.32 -7.64
CA LYS A 12 -1.62 -0.25 -8.48
C LYS A 12 -2.13 1.14 -8.09
N LYS A 13 -3.38 1.25 -7.61
CA LYS A 13 -3.94 2.53 -7.12
C LYS A 13 -3.31 2.96 -5.79
N LEU A 14 -2.86 2.02 -4.97
CA LEU A 14 -2.23 2.28 -3.67
C LEU A 14 -0.74 2.59 -3.80
N VAL A 15 -0.04 1.92 -4.71
CA VAL A 15 1.44 1.95 -4.78
C VAL A 15 1.98 3.36 -5.02
N ILE A 16 1.36 4.12 -5.95
CA ILE A 16 1.85 5.44 -6.36
C ILE A 16 1.76 6.45 -5.21
N PRO A 17 0.58 6.72 -4.62
CA PRO A 17 0.47 7.68 -3.51
C PRO A 17 1.29 7.26 -2.28
N SER A 18 1.29 5.96 -1.96
CA SER A 18 2.03 5.45 -0.80
C SER A 18 3.53 5.62 -0.98
N LEU A 19 4.08 5.28 -2.15
CA LEU A 19 5.50 5.38 -2.42
C LEU A 19 5.95 6.85 -2.51
N ALA A 20 5.16 7.71 -3.15
CA ALA A 20 5.46 9.14 -3.23
C ALA A 20 5.59 9.78 -1.84
N LEU A 21 4.62 9.53 -0.95
CA LEU A 21 4.66 10.02 0.43
C LEU A 21 5.80 9.40 1.25
N SER A 22 6.09 8.12 1.03
CA SER A 22 7.17 7.42 1.75
C SER A 22 8.55 7.95 1.35
N VAL A 23 8.75 8.26 0.07
CA VAL A 23 9.97 8.91 -0.42
C VAL A 23 10.13 10.30 0.20
N LEU A 24 9.06 11.10 0.21
CA LEU A 24 9.08 12.41 0.86
C LEU A 24 9.46 12.30 2.34
N LEU A 25 8.80 11.41 3.11
CA LEU A 25 9.13 11.20 4.52
C LEU A 25 10.55 10.66 4.73
N GLY A 26 11.01 9.78 3.84
CA GLY A 26 12.39 9.28 3.82
C GLY A 26 13.40 10.43 3.72
N PHE A 27 13.15 11.41 2.84
CA PHE A 27 13.98 12.62 2.71
C PHE A 27 13.92 13.56 3.93
N PHE A 28 12.79 13.64 4.64
CA PHE A 28 12.71 14.43 5.88
C PHE A 28 13.44 13.76 7.05
N GLY A 29 13.49 12.42 7.08
CA GLY A 29 14.11 11.64 8.18
C GLY A 29 15.60 11.33 8.03
N THR A 30 16.26 11.81 6.97
CA THR A 30 17.63 11.38 6.61
C THR A 30 18.70 11.72 7.63
N SER A 31 18.44 12.66 8.54
CA SER A 31 19.38 12.99 9.63
C SER A 31 19.42 11.91 10.71
N LEU A 32 18.39 11.06 10.82
CA LEU A 32 18.24 10.07 11.89
C LEU A 32 18.50 8.63 11.40
N VAL A 33 18.14 8.33 10.16
CA VAL A 33 18.21 6.96 9.61
C VAL A 33 18.61 7.02 8.13
N ARG A 34 19.18 5.92 7.60
CA ARG A 34 19.39 5.76 6.15
C ARG A 34 18.08 6.01 5.39
N ILE A 35 18.20 6.67 4.25
CA ILE A 35 17.04 7.06 3.42
C ILE A 35 16.21 5.83 3.03
N THR A 36 16.87 4.75 2.61
CA THR A 36 16.21 3.48 2.22
C THR A 36 15.40 2.88 3.38
N THR A 37 15.97 2.91 4.59
CA THR A 37 15.27 2.47 5.80
C THR A 37 14.07 3.33 6.13
N GLY A 38 14.20 4.66 6.02
CA GLY A 38 13.10 5.61 6.22
C GLY A 38 11.96 5.39 5.23
N ILE A 39 12.29 5.15 3.95
CA ILE A 39 11.32 4.81 2.89
C ILE A 39 10.62 3.49 3.22
N GLY A 40 11.37 2.45 3.60
CA GLY A 40 10.79 1.14 3.93
C GLY A 40 9.79 1.21 5.07
N ILE A 41 10.16 1.82 6.20
CA ILE A 41 9.28 1.97 7.37
C ILE A 41 8.05 2.79 7.03
N SER A 42 8.23 3.95 6.38
CA SER A 42 7.11 4.80 6.00
C SER A 42 6.17 4.12 5.01
N TYR A 43 6.68 3.30 4.08
CA TYR A 43 5.85 2.57 3.13
C TYR A 43 4.96 1.52 3.80
N ILE A 44 5.50 0.78 4.77
CA ILE A 44 4.75 -0.22 5.55
C ILE A 44 3.55 0.43 6.25
N ILE A 45 3.74 1.64 6.79
CA ILE A 45 2.72 2.36 7.56
C ILE A 45 1.76 3.13 6.64
N LEU A 46 2.27 3.82 5.63
CA LEU A 46 1.46 4.69 4.77
C LEU A 46 0.57 3.88 3.83
N THR A 47 0.98 2.71 3.36
CA THR A 47 0.15 1.93 2.43
C THR A 47 -1.21 1.53 3.03
N PRO A 48 -1.29 1.00 4.27
CA PRO A 48 -2.56 0.81 4.99
C PRO A 48 -3.36 2.09 5.23
N VAL A 49 -2.68 3.21 5.55
CA VAL A 49 -3.34 4.52 5.76
C VAL A 49 -3.97 5.03 4.46
N ILE A 50 -3.26 4.90 3.34
CA ILE A 50 -3.75 5.28 2.03
C ILE A 50 -4.88 4.35 1.55
N HIS A 51 -4.79 3.04 1.85
CA HIS A 51 -5.93 2.13 1.63
C HIS A 51 -7.15 2.65 2.38
N TYR A 52 -7.03 2.88 3.69
CA TYR A 52 -8.13 3.40 4.49
C TYR A 52 -8.69 4.71 3.90
N PHE A 53 -7.83 5.66 3.56
CA PHE A 53 -8.26 6.94 2.99
C PHE A 53 -9.01 6.77 1.66
N ILE A 54 -8.48 5.97 0.73
CA ILE A 54 -9.08 5.80 -0.60
C ILE A 54 -10.37 5.00 -0.52
N TYR A 55 -10.36 3.86 0.17
CA TYR A 55 -11.43 2.87 0.10
C TYR A 55 -12.45 2.99 1.23
N GLU A 56 -12.07 3.51 2.39
CA GLU A 56 -12.98 3.66 3.53
C GLU A 56 -13.58 5.06 3.61
N VAL A 57 -12.82 6.10 3.25
CA VAL A 57 -13.28 7.49 3.36
C VAL A 57 -13.78 8.03 2.02
N ASN A 58 -12.99 7.91 0.95
CA ASN A 58 -13.27 8.60 -0.31
C ASN A 58 -14.19 7.82 -1.26
N ASN A 59 -13.95 6.51 -1.44
CA ASN A 59 -14.62 5.72 -2.46
C ASN A 59 -15.01 4.32 -1.98
N THR A 60 -15.93 4.28 -1.01
CA THR A 60 -16.49 3.05 -0.43
C THR A 60 -17.16 2.14 -1.47
N ASN A 61 -17.62 2.70 -2.58
CA ASN A 61 -18.26 1.96 -3.66
C ASN A 61 -17.32 0.97 -4.37
N GLU A 62 -16.01 1.21 -4.35
CA GLU A 62 -15.06 0.28 -4.98
C GLU A 62 -15.02 -1.08 -4.28
N TYR A 63 -15.32 -1.17 -2.98
CA TYR A 63 -15.42 -2.47 -2.31
C TYR A 63 -16.52 -3.34 -2.94
N TYR A 64 -17.64 -2.77 -3.35
CA TYR A 64 -18.70 -3.53 -4.03
C TYR A 64 -18.26 -4.01 -5.41
N PHE A 65 -17.46 -3.22 -6.14
CA PHE A 65 -16.89 -3.65 -7.40
C PHE A 65 -15.99 -4.89 -7.24
N TYR A 66 -15.07 -4.86 -6.26
CA TYR A 66 -14.20 -6.01 -5.99
C TYR A 66 -14.96 -7.19 -5.39
N HIS A 67 -16.00 -6.94 -4.60
CA HIS A 67 -16.89 -7.98 -4.08
C HIS A 67 -17.58 -8.75 -5.22
N ASN A 68 -18.08 -8.05 -6.24
CA ASN A 68 -18.67 -8.69 -7.43
C ASN A 68 -17.66 -9.51 -8.25
N LEU A 69 -16.36 -9.26 -8.07
CA LEU A 69 -15.27 -10.05 -8.67
C LEU A 69 -14.83 -11.23 -7.78
N GLY A 70 -15.47 -11.43 -6.63
CA GLY A 70 -15.18 -12.51 -5.67
C GLY A 70 -14.13 -12.15 -4.61
N LEU A 71 -13.79 -10.87 -4.45
CA LEU A 71 -12.81 -10.40 -3.46
C LEU A 71 -13.54 -9.73 -2.29
N SER A 72 -13.40 -10.30 -1.09
CA SER A 72 -13.90 -9.68 0.12
C SER A 72 -13.03 -8.49 0.55
N LYS A 73 -13.62 -7.58 1.33
CA LYS A 73 -12.89 -6.47 1.97
C LYS A 73 -11.66 -6.96 2.76
N VAL A 74 -11.83 -8.04 3.52
CA VAL A 74 -10.73 -8.68 4.28
C VAL A 74 -9.60 -9.12 3.35
N SER A 75 -9.91 -9.73 2.22
CA SER A 75 -8.90 -10.14 1.23
C SER A 75 -8.10 -8.97 0.69
N LEU A 76 -8.72 -7.81 0.48
CA LEU A 76 -8.04 -6.60 0.01
C LEU A 76 -7.11 -6.02 1.09
N TRP A 77 -7.55 -6.02 2.34
CA TRP A 77 -6.74 -5.61 3.49
C TRP A 77 -5.53 -6.52 3.68
N VAL A 78 -5.73 -7.84 3.66
CA VAL A 78 -4.64 -8.82 3.73
C VAL A 78 -3.65 -8.60 2.60
N ASN A 79 -4.13 -8.43 1.36
CA ASN A 79 -3.27 -8.13 0.22
C ASN A 79 -2.47 -6.83 0.42
N THR A 80 -3.08 -5.80 1.01
CA THR A 80 -2.41 -4.53 1.29
C THR A 80 -1.29 -4.69 2.31
N ILE A 81 -1.54 -5.40 3.41
CA ILE A 81 -0.55 -5.67 4.45
C ILE A 81 0.60 -6.53 3.90
N VAL A 82 0.29 -7.60 3.17
CA VAL A 82 1.31 -8.47 2.57
C VAL A 82 2.19 -7.67 1.60
N MET A 83 1.59 -6.90 0.69
CA MET A 83 2.33 -6.13 -0.30
C MET A 83 3.10 -4.96 0.34
N SER A 84 2.57 -4.31 1.38
CA SER A 84 3.28 -3.24 2.08
C SER A 84 4.51 -3.76 2.82
N LEU A 85 4.39 -4.92 3.48
CA LEU A 85 5.51 -5.60 4.11
C LEU A 85 6.55 -6.04 3.07
N MET A 86 6.15 -6.71 1.99
CA MET A 86 7.10 -7.16 0.96
C MET A 86 7.92 -6.02 0.37
N VAL A 87 7.27 -4.93 -0.05
CA VAL A 87 7.96 -3.77 -0.63
C VAL A 87 8.75 -3.01 0.42
N GLY A 88 8.19 -2.83 1.62
CA GLY A 88 8.87 -2.16 2.73
C GLY A 88 10.15 -2.88 3.14
N PHE A 89 10.10 -4.20 3.31
CA PHE A 89 11.27 -5.02 3.60
C PHE A 89 12.30 -4.99 2.46
N ALA A 90 11.87 -4.96 1.19
CA ALA A 90 12.79 -4.79 0.08
C ALA A 90 13.60 -3.49 0.19
N PHE A 91 12.97 -2.38 0.62
CA PHE A 91 13.68 -1.13 0.91
C PHE A 91 14.55 -1.19 2.15
N LEU A 92 14.15 -1.94 3.18
CA LEU A 92 14.98 -2.14 4.39
C LEU A 92 16.27 -2.91 4.09
N CYS A 93 16.27 -3.77 3.08
CA CYS A 93 17.42 -4.57 2.66
C CYS A 93 18.34 -3.87 1.65
N LEU A 94 17.96 -2.70 1.12
CA LEU A 94 18.77 -1.86 0.23
C LEU A 94 19.70 -0.94 1.03
#